data_AF-A0A944WFM0-F1
#
_entry.id   AF-A0A944WFM0-F1
#
_cell.length_a   1.000
_cell.length_b   1.000
_cell.length_c   1.000
_cell.angle_alpha   90.00
_cell.angle_beta   90.00
_cell.angle_gamma   90.00
#
_symmetry.space_group_name_H-M   'P 1'
#
loop_
_entity.id
_entity.type
_entity.pdbx_description
1 polymer ?
#
loop_
_entity_poly.entity_id
_entity_poly.type
_entity_poly.pdbx_seq_one_letter_code
_entity_poly.pdbx_strand_id
1 'polypeptide(L)'
;MLNKISITLLVLLGLLATAFANTRVHHSQPNDAAAQKVERKFKQYKRVHQEILKMIVEGKQKQAIMALREIVSVVPRDGESHYMLAVAYATDGQLEAAVTSVGEALDLGIPATRFLGGTKTGLEPLRKRKSFQSLFANASPLVHGPMLGQSTGTGISIWIRTASACAVKVTVRERGSTNSVGSGSQKSLASTDYTAVVRVDGLQASRDYEYTLTLGGERLPEVYKFQTLAAQHQQVKFRVAFGGGAGFVPANEYAWNTIGEQRPNVLMLLGDNTYSDAPEMPEMQHYCYYRRQSRPEFRSLVSQIPVYSIWDDHDFGTNDCQGGPLVEEPYWKVPVWNVFKNNWVNPMYGNGGIQPGCWYDYYVGNVHFIMLDGRTYRDLRPTDESLPTMLGPLQMTWLKRTIKESRGVFTVLVSPVPWVFGAKGDSKDTWNGFKQERNEIFDVVKQAGKSGVLLMSADRHRSDLWKIQRDGMYPLYEFNSSRLTNQHVHPEMAGAEFSYNKKQSFGIVDFDTTISDPTVEYRIINIDGKQIHSREIAKSEMTYDKKEK
;
A
#
# COMPACT_ATOMS: atom_id res chain seq x y z
N MET A 1 23.26 69.21 -22.08
CA MET A 1 21.97 69.32 -22.78
C MET A 1 21.09 68.18 -22.25
N LEU A 2 20.34 68.31 -21.16
CA LEU A 2 19.11 69.11 -20.98
C LEU A 2 18.04 68.82 -22.05
N ASN A 3 16.92 68.28 -21.54
CA ASN A 3 15.52 68.37 -21.98
C ASN A 3 14.89 67.30 -22.90
N LYS A 4 13.94 66.59 -22.25
CA LYS A 4 12.51 66.44 -22.59
C LYS A 4 12.14 65.55 -23.79
N ILE A 5 11.54 64.41 -23.45
CA ILE A 5 10.23 63.91 -23.93
C ILE A 5 9.66 63.06 -22.78
N SER A 6 8.79 63.65 -21.94
CA SER A 6 7.33 63.40 -21.81
C SER A 6 7.01 61.94 -21.41
N ILE A 7 6.67 61.66 -20.15
CA ILE A 7 5.31 61.78 -19.58
C ILE A 7 4.22 61.31 -20.57
N THR A 8 4.39 60.11 -21.13
CA THR A 8 3.29 59.37 -21.79
C THR A 8 3.31 57.87 -21.46
N LEU A 9 4.25 57.39 -20.64
CA LEU A 9 4.36 55.96 -20.32
C LEU A 9 3.91 55.56 -18.90
N LEU A 10 3.49 56.52 -18.07
CA LEU A 10 3.04 56.26 -16.69
C LEU A 10 1.53 56.41 -16.48
N VAL A 11 0.75 56.68 -17.53
CA VAL A 11 -0.74 56.70 -17.47
C VAL A 11 -1.35 55.44 -18.10
N LEU A 12 -0.56 54.58 -18.77
CA LEU A 12 -1.05 53.34 -19.38
C LEU A 12 -0.99 52.10 -18.45
N LEU A 13 -0.39 52.22 -17.27
CA LEU A 13 -0.31 51.13 -16.27
C LEU A 13 -1.32 51.28 -15.12
N GLY A 14 -2.16 52.31 -15.13
CA GLY A 14 -3.18 52.59 -14.11
C GLY A 14 -4.63 52.38 -14.53
N LEU A 15 -4.90 51.95 -15.78
CA LEU A 15 -6.26 51.86 -16.34
C LEU A 15 -6.66 50.47 -16.89
N LEU A 16 -5.87 49.43 -16.62
CA LEU A 16 -6.22 48.03 -16.91
C LEU A 16 -6.66 47.24 -15.66
N ALA A 17 -6.83 47.90 -14.52
CA ALA A 17 -7.26 47.29 -13.26
C ALA A 17 -8.74 47.51 -12.90
N THR A 18 -9.54 48.15 -13.76
CA THR A 18 -10.96 48.45 -13.48
C THR A 18 -11.83 48.37 -14.73
N ALA A 19 -11.87 47.21 -15.37
CA ALA A 19 -12.86 46.92 -16.42
C ALA A 19 -13.21 45.43 -16.50
N PHE A 20 -13.44 44.77 -15.36
CA PHE A 20 -14.23 43.52 -15.30
C PHE A 20 -14.99 43.46 -13.96
N ALA A 21 -15.73 44.53 -13.67
CA ALA A 21 -16.78 44.52 -12.66
C ALA A 21 -18.07 44.97 -13.36
N ASN A 22 -19.12 44.16 -13.18
CA ASN A 22 -20.50 44.34 -13.66
C ASN A 22 -20.78 44.06 -15.15
N THR A 23 -20.94 42.77 -15.45
CA THR A 23 -22.17 42.21 -16.03
C THR A 23 -22.21 40.71 -15.74
N ARG A 24 -22.63 40.31 -14.53
CA ARG A 24 -23.10 38.94 -14.28
C ARG A 24 -24.56 38.87 -14.72
N VAL A 25 -24.77 38.64 -16.02
CA VAL A 25 -25.94 37.88 -16.44
C VAL A 25 -25.54 36.41 -16.27
N HIS A 26 -26.09 35.77 -15.24
CA HIS A 26 -25.93 34.33 -15.02
C HIS A 26 -26.65 33.57 -16.14
N HIS A 27 -25.96 33.36 -17.26
CA HIS A 27 -26.18 32.19 -18.09
C HIS A 27 -25.06 31.20 -17.78
N SER A 28 -25.31 30.29 -16.85
CA SER A 28 -24.51 29.07 -16.73
C SER A 28 -24.62 28.31 -18.05
N GLN A 29 -23.58 28.38 -18.87
CA GLN A 29 -23.44 27.55 -20.06
C GLN A 29 -23.52 26.07 -19.60
N PRO A 30 -24.16 25.15 -20.36
CA PRO A 30 -24.22 23.73 -20.01
C PRO A 30 -22.85 23.12 -19.69
N ASN A 31 -21.78 23.62 -20.33
CA ASN A 31 -20.40 23.22 -20.09
C ASN A 31 -19.89 23.56 -18.68
N ASP A 32 -20.41 24.59 -18.01
CA ASP A 32 -19.99 24.98 -16.66
C ASP A 32 -20.56 24.02 -15.61
N ALA A 33 -21.82 23.61 -15.75
CA ALA A 33 -22.44 22.64 -14.84
C ALA A 33 -21.82 21.23 -14.95
N ALA A 34 -21.51 20.78 -16.18
CA ALA A 34 -20.82 19.51 -16.42
C ALA A 34 -19.39 19.55 -15.86
N ALA A 35 -18.65 20.64 -16.09
CA ALA A 35 -17.31 20.82 -15.55
C ALA A 35 -17.29 20.78 -14.02
N GLN A 36 -18.18 21.53 -13.36
CA GLN A 36 -18.31 21.54 -11.90
C GLN A 36 -18.69 20.16 -11.34
N LYS A 37 -19.54 19.41 -12.05
CA LYS A 37 -19.92 18.04 -11.68
C LYS A 37 -18.71 17.10 -11.74
N VAL A 38 -17.92 17.16 -12.80
CA VAL A 38 -16.69 16.35 -12.95
C VAL A 38 -15.66 16.74 -11.89
N GLU A 39 -15.41 18.04 -11.71
CA GLU A 39 -14.48 18.54 -10.67
C GLU A 39 -14.87 18.04 -9.28
N ARG A 40 -16.17 18.10 -8.93
CA ARG A 40 -16.67 17.59 -7.64
C ARG A 40 -16.41 16.09 -7.49
N LYS A 41 -16.62 15.29 -8.54
CA LYS A 41 -16.35 13.84 -8.50
C LYS A 41 -14.85 13.55 -8.32
N PHE A 42 -13.98 14.32 -8.96
CA PHE A 42 -12.53 14.12 -8.94
C PHE A 42 -11.89 14.44 -7.58
N LYS A 43 -12.61 15.09 -6.64
CA LYS A 43 -12.21 15.18 -5.22
C LYS A 43 -12.09 13.81 -4.54
N GLN A 44 -12.70 12.77 -5.11
CA GLN A 44 -12.53 11.36 -4.74
C GLN A 44 -12.14 10.58 -6.00
N TYR A 45 -11.06 10.99 -6.66
CA TYR A 45 -10.60 10.42 -7.95
C TYR A 45 -10.75 8.90 -8.03
N LYS A 46 -10.25 8.17 -7.02
CA LYS A 46 -10.34 6.71 -6.96
C LYS A 46 -11.75 6.14 -7.16
N ARG A 47 -12.79 6.83 -6.70
CA ARG A 47 -14.19 6.40 -6.75
C ARG A 47 -14.82 6.59 -8.13
N VAL A 48 -14.34 7.55 -8.92
CA VAL A 48 -14.88 7.86 -10.25
C VAL A 48 -14.95 6.62 -11.12
N HIS A 49 -13.80 5.96 -11.33
CA HIS A 49 -13.72 4.79 -12.22
C HIS A 49 -14.21 3.50 -11.54
N GLN A 50 -14.24 3.43 -10.20
CA GLN A 50 -14.85 2.31 -9.48
C GLN A 50 -16.37 2.30 -9.65
N GLU A 51 -17.03 3.46 -9.59
CA GLU A 51 -18.47 3.57 -9.92
C GLU A 51 -18.76 3.11 -11.36
N ILE A 52 -17.87 3.46 -12.30
CA ILE A 52 -17.99 3.01 -13.69
C ILE A 52 -17.83 1.49 -13.81
N LEU A 53 -16.81 0.91 -13.19
CA LEU A 53 -16.59 -0.53 -13.23
C LEU A 53 -17.76 -1.30 -12.58
N LYS A 54 -18.34 -0.76 -11.51
CA LYS A 54 -19.57 -1.31 -10.92
C LYS A 54 -20.72 -1.35 -11.93
N MET A 55 -20.95 -0.27 -12.66
CA MET A 55 -21.96 -0.26 -13.74
C MET A 55 -21.67 -1.31 -14.81
N ILE A 56 -20.41 -1.50 -15.21
CA ILE A 56 -20.02 -2.51 -16.21
C ILE A 56 -20.35 -3.93 -15.71
N VAL A 57 -19.96 -4.26 -14.47
CA VAL A 57 -20.23 -5.58 -13.86
C VAL A 57 -21.73 -5.83 -13.69
N GLU A 58 -22.51 -4.79 -13.41
CA GLU A 58 -23.99 -4.85 -13.32
C GLU A 58 -24.70 -4.92 -14.69
N GLY A 59 -23.97 -5.00 -15.81
CA GLY A 59 -24.56 -5.08 -17.16
C GLY A 59 -25.13 -3.75 -17.67
N LYS A 60 -24.63 -2.61 -17.16
CA LYS A 60 -25.02 -1.25 -17.56
C LYS A 60 -23.96 -0.57 -18.42
N GLN A 61 -23.37 -1.30 -19.37
CA GLN A 61 -22.24 -0.82 -20.20
C GLN A 61 -22.57 0.47 -20.96
N LYS A 62 -23.78 0.58 -21.53
CA LYS A 62 -24.21 1.81 -22.23
C LYS A 62 -24.24 3.03 -21.33
N GLN A 63 -24.67 2.89 -20.08
CA GLN A 63 -24.66 3.98 -19.09
C GLN A 63 -23.22 4.34 -18.69
N ALA A 64 -22.37 3.34 -18.50
CA ALA A 64 -20.94 3.54 -18.26
C ALA A 64 -20.26 4.32 -19.39
N ILE A 65 -20.50 3.95 -20.65
CA ILE A 65 -19.97 4.65 -21.83
C ILE A 65 -20.45 6.10 -21.88
N MET A 66 -21.75 6.35 -21.64
CA MET A 66 -22.29 7.72 -21.62
C MET A 66 -21.63 8.57 -20.52
N ALA A 67 -21.52 8.03 -19.31
CA ALA A 67 -20.88 8.72 -18.19
C ALA A 67 -19.40 9.02 -18.45
N LEU A 68 -18.67 8.07 -19.03
CA LEU A 68 -17.26 8.26 -19.38
C LEU A 68 -17.08 9.29 -20.51
N ARG A 69 -17.94 9.30 -21.51
CA ARG A 69 -17.91 10.33 -22.57
C ARG A 69 -18.16 11.73 -22.03
N GLU A 70 -19.06 11.89 -21.06
CA GLU A 70 -19.26 13.15 -20.33
C GLU A 70 -17.99 13.56 -19.56
N ILE A 71 -17.28 12.61 -18.95
CA ILE A 71 -16.02 12.90 -18.26
C ILE A 71 -14.94 13.32 -19.27
N VAL A 72 -14.74 12.54 -20.33
CA VAL A 72 -13.70 12.80 -21.35
C VAL A 72 -13.96 14.11 -22.12
N SER A 73 -15.21 14.56 -22.27
CA SER A 73 -15.48 15.87 -22.87
C SER A 73 -15.02 17.05 -22.00
N VAL A 74 -14.88 16.85 -20.69
CA VAL A 74 -14.40 17.86 -19.73
C VAL A 74 -12.91 17.70 -19.45
N VAL A 75 -12.44 16.47 -19.23
CA VAL A 75 -11.05 16.13 -18.91
C VAL A 75 -10.48 15.15 -19.94
N PRO A 76 -10.27 15.58 -21.21
CA PRO A 76 -9.92 14.67 -22.31
C PRO A 76 -8.57 13.98 -22.15
N ARG A 77 -7.71 14.47 -21.25
CA ARG A 77 -6.38 13.92 -20.96
C ARG A 77 -6.34 12.97 -19.77
N ASP A 78 -7.50 12.61 -19.20
CA ASP A 78 -7.55 11.63 -18.12
C ASP A 78 -7.37 10.20 -18.67
N GLY A 79 -6.16 9.65 -18.54
CA GLY A 79 -5.84 8.32 -19.08
C GLY A 79 -6.67 7.19 -18.46
N GLU A 80 -7.10 7.31 -17.21
CA GLU A 80 -7.90 6.28 -16.53
C GLU A 80 -9.33 6.24 -17.07
N SER A 81 -9.89 7.39 -17.47
CA SER A 81 -11.18 7.45 -18.15
C SER A 81 -11.13 6.77 -19.52
N HIS A 82 -10.05 6.95 -20.28
CA HIS A 82 -9.83 6.24 -21.55
C HIS A 82 -9.62 4.74 -21.34
N TYR A 83 -8.87 4.34 -20.30
CA TYR A 83 -8.76 2.93 -19.91
C TYR A 83 -10.14 2.32 -19.63
N MET A 84 -10.97 3.01 -18.86
CA MET A 84 -12.31 2.49 -18.53
C MET A 84 -13.28 2.55 -19.71
N LEU A 85 -13.11 3.47 -20.67
CA LEU A 85 -13.82 3.44 -21.96
C LEU A 85 -13.48 2.18 -22.74
N ALA A 86 -12.20 1.80 -22.80
CA ALA A 86 -11.79 0.56 -23.44
C ALA A 86 -12.48 -0.67 -22.82
N VAL A 87 -12.52 -0.74 -21.48
CA VAL A 87 -13.23 -1.81 -20.75
C VAL A 87 -14.73 -1.80 -21.05
N ALA A 88 -15.37 -0.62 -21.00
CA ALA A 88 -16.81 -0.48 -21.26
C ALA A 88 -17.19 -0.87 -22.70
N TYR A 89 -16.41 -0.42 -23.70
CA TYR A 89 -16.61 -0.81 -25.10
C TYR A 89 -16.36 -2.29 -25.35
N ALA A 90 -15.30 -2.86 -24.78
CA ALA A 90 -14.98 -4.28 -24.95
C ALA A 90 -16.10 -5.17 -24.41
N THR A 91 -16.64 -4.81 -23.24
CA THR A 91 -17.74 -5.54 -22.59
C THR A 91 -19.11 -5.32 -23.23
N ASP A 92 -19.33 -4.17 -23.90
CA ASP A 92 -20.53 -3.92 -24.71
C ASP A 92 -20.46 -4.57 -26.11
N GLY A 93 -19.29 -5.06 -26.52
CA GLY A 93 -19.07 -5.66 -27.84
C GLY A 93 -18.64 -4.67 -28.95
N GLN A 94 -18.38 -3.41 -28.60
CA GLN A 94 -17.86 -2.38 -29.52
C GLN A 94 -16.33 -2.47 -29.65
N LEU A 95 -15.86 -3.58 -30.23
CA LEU A 95 -14.44 -3.98 -30.15
C LEU A 95 -13.45 -3.00 -30.82
N GLU A 96 -13.82 -2.34 -31.93
CA GLU A 96 -12.95 -1.34 -32.58
C GLU A 96 -12.83 -0.05 -31.77
N ALA A 97 -13.94 0.41 -31.19
CA ALA A 97 -13.92 1.55 -30.27
C ALA A 97 -13.08 1.22 -29.02
N ALA A 98 -13.18 -0.02 -28.53
CA ALA A 98 -12.37 -0.47 -27.41
C ALA A 98 -10.86 -0.42 -27.73
N VAL A 99 -10.42 -0.94 -28.88
CA VAL A 99 -9.01 -0.87 -29.30
C VAL A 99 -8.53 0.57 -29.47
N THR A 100 -9.39 1.45 -30.01
CA THR A 100 -9.08 2.88 -30.13
C THR A 100 -8.82 3.51 -28.76
N SER A 101 -9.70 3.26 -27.78
CA SER A 101 -9.53 3.78 -26.41
C SER A 101 -8.34 3.16 -25.67
N VAL A 102 -7.92 1.93 -26.01
CA VAL A 102 -6.65 1.37 -25.52
C VAL A 102 -5.47 2.21 -26.03
N GLY A 103 -5.45 2.55 -27.32
CA GLY A 103 -4.42 3.42 -27.91
C GLY A 103 -4.38 4.78 -27.23
N GLU A 104 -5.54 5.44 -27.06
CA GLU A 104 -5.65 6.74 -26.38
C GLU A 104 -5.12 6.69 -24.94
N ALA A 105 -5.47 5.64 -24.20
CA ALA A 105 -4.98 5.46 -22.83
C ALA A 105 -3.47 5.22 -22.76
N LEU A 106 -2.90 4.47 -23.71
CA LEU A 106 -1.44 4.27 -23.82
C LEU A 106 -0.73 5.60 -24.11
N ASP A 107 -1.24 6.40 -25.05
CA ASP A 107 -0.69 7.72 -25.41
C ASP A 107 -0.77 8.71 -24.22
N LEU A 108 -1.74 8.53 -23.34
CA LEU A 108 -1.89 9.30 -22.10
C LEU A 108 -1.08 8.73 -20.92
N GLY A 109 -0.23 7.73 -21.15
CA GLY A 109 0.73 7.22 -20.19
C GLY A 109 0.20 6.12 -19.27
N ILE A 110 -0.94 5.49 -19.59
CA ILE A 110 -1.34 4.25 -18.92
C ILE A 110 -0.37 3.13 -19.34
N PRO A 111 0.31 2.46 -18.39
CA PRO A 111 1.29 1.42 -18.75
C PRO A 111 0.64 0.26 -19.52
N ALA A 112 1.33 -0.27 -20.54
CA ALA A 112 0.90 -1.44 -21.31
C ALA A 112 0.51 -2.64 -20.42
N THR A 113 1.18 -2.78 -19.27
CA THR A 113 0.94 -3.83 -18.29
C THR A 113 -0.46 -3.79 -17.66
N ARG A 114 -1.16 -2.65 -17.69
CA ARG A 114 -2.58 -2.53 -17.27
C ARG A 114 -3.53 -3.29 -18.18
N PHE A 115 -3.15 -3.51 -19.44
CA PHE A 115 -3.98 -4.16 -20.46
C PHE A 115 -3.63 -5.64 -20.67
N LEU A 116 -2.36 -5.99 -20.46
CA LEU A 116 -1.84 -7.34 -20.70
C LEU A 116 -1.98 -8.28 -19.50
N GLY A 117 -2.16 -7.74 -18.30
CA GLY A 117 -2.05 -8.46 -17.05
C GLY A 117 -3.34 -9.09 -16.53
N GLY A 118 -3.21 -10.32 -16.03
CA GLY A 118 -4.25 -10.94 -15.19
C GLY A 118 -5.41 -11.57 -15.96
N THR A 119 -6.49 -11.87 -15.26
CA THR A 119 -7.62 -12.71 -15.73
C THR A 119 -8.97 -12.01 -15.65
N LYS A 120 -9.02 -10.82 -15.04
CA LYS A 120 -10.25 -10.05 -14.77
C LYS A 120 -10.08 -8.59 -15.19
N THR A 121 -9.74 -8.36 -16.46
CA THR A 121 -9.51 -7.01 -17.00
C THR A 121 -10.75 -6.41 -17.67
N GLY A 122 -11.70 -7.25 -18.09
CA GLY A 122 -12.81 -6.85 -18.97
C GLY A 122 -12.39 -6.64 -20.43
N LEU A 123 -11.10 -6.84 -20.75
CA LEU A 123 -10.51 -6.71 -22.09
C LEU A 123 -10.27 -8.09 -22.74
N GLU A 124 -10.70 -9.17 -22.10
CA GLU A 124 -10.59 -10.54 -22.63
C GLU A 124 -11.14 -10.69 -24.07
N PRO A 125 -12.25 -10.03 -24.47
CA PRO A 125 -12.74 -10.05 -25.85
C PRO A 125 -11.74 -9.51 -26.89
N LEU A 126 -10.79 -8.66 -26.48
CA LEU A 126 -9.81 -8.05 -27.37
C LEU A 126 -8.57 -8.92 -27.61
N ARG A 127 -8.27 -9.88 -26.73
CA ARG A 127 -6.98 -10.61 -26.71
C ARG A 127 -6.64 -11.35 -28.00
N LYS A 128 -7.66 -11.78 -28.77
CA LYS A 128 -7.48 -12.50 -30.05
C LYS A 128 -7.43 -11.57 -31.27
N ARG A 129 -7.68 -10.27 -31.10
CA ARG A 129 -7.71 -9.30 -32.21
C ARG A 129 -6.30 -8.88 -32.56
N LYS A 130 -5.96 -8.94 -33.86
CA LYS A 130 -4.65 -8.48 -34.37
C LYS A 130 -4.39 -7.00 -34.07
N SER A 131 -5.40 -6.15 -34.19
CA SER A 131 -5.30 -4.71 -33.90
C SER A 131 -4.98 -4.41 -32.43
N PHE A 132 -5.48 -5.23 -31.50
CA PHE A 132 -5.11 -5.13 -30.09
C PHE A 132 -3.69 -5.67 -29.87
N GLN A 133 -3.36 -6.84 -30.41
CA GLN A 133 -2.04 -7.47 -30.26
C GLN A 133 -0.91 -6.58 -30.82
N SER A 134 -1.15 -5.86 -31.91
CA SER A 134 -0.16 -4.94 -32.50
C SER A 134 0.22 -3.79 -31.59
N LEU A 135 -0.67 -3.34 -30.68
CA LEU A 135 -0.35 -2.30 -29.69
C LEU A 135 0.71 -2.75 -28.68
N PHE A 136 0.93 -4.07 -28.57
CA PHE A 136 1.79 -4.69 -27.56
C PHE A 136 2.88 -5.58 -28.16
N ALA A 137 3.16 -5.46 -29.47
CA ALA A 137 4.14 -6.31 -30.15
C ALA A 137 5.54 -6.28 -29.52
N ASN A 138 5.90 -5.17 -28.87
CA ASN A 138 7.18 -4.98 -28.17
C ASN A 138 7.02 -4.95 -26.64
N ALA A 139 5.86 -5.31 -26.10
CA ALA A 139 5.63 -5.27 -24.67
C ALA A 139 6.34 -6.44 -23.97
N SER A 140 6.93 -6.15 -22.81
CA SER A 140 7.57 -7.18 -21.99
C SER A 140 6.54 -8.21 -21.50
N PRO A 141 6.88 -9.52 -21.49
CA PRO A 141 6.04 -10.53 -20.86
C PRO A 141 5.94 -10.37 -19.33
N LEU A 142 6.81 -9.55 -18.73
CA LEU A 142 6.72 -9.11 -17.34
C LEU A 142 5.65 -8.03 -17.18
N VAL A 143 4.52 -8.40 -16.60
CA VAL A 143 3.39 -7.50 -16.37
C VAL A 143 3.57 -6.71 -15.09
N HIS A 144 3.72 -7.38 -13.95
CA HIS A 144 3.89 -6.70 -12.67
C HIS A 144 5.08 -7.27 -11.89
N GLY A 145 5.59 -6.46 -10.97
CA GLY A 145 6.82 -6.73 -10.25
C GLY A 145 8.06 -6.48 -11.12
N PRO A 146 9.20 -7.10 -10.77
CA PRO A 146 9.39 -7.96 -9.60
C PRO A 146 9.12 -7.20 -8.29
N MET A 147 8.53 -7.87 -7.31
CA MET A 147 8.33 -7.37 -5.94
C MET A 147 9.09 -8.27 -4.98
N LEU A 148 9.99 -7.70 -4.19
CA LEU A 148 10.75 -8.44 -3.19
C LEU A 148 9.93 -8.60 -1.91
N GLY A 149 10.02 -9.77 -1.29
CA GLY A 149 9.34 -10.09 -0.04
C GLY A 149 10.27 -10.72 0.98
N GLN A 150 9.82 -11.80 1.61
CA GLN A 150 10.54 -12.50 2.68
C GLN A 150 12.06 -12.57 2.44
N SER A 151 12.82 -11.78 3.22
CA SER A 151 14.28 -11.81 3.28
C SER A 151 14.72 -12.32 4.65
N THR A 152 15.39 -13.47 4.69
CA THR A 152 15.85 -14.13 5.94
C THR A 152 17.35 -13.95 6.18
N GLY A 153 17.98 -13.00 5.47
CA GLY A 153 19.42 -12.86 5.32
C GLY A 153 20.06 -13.92 4.42
N THR A 154 19.57 -15.16 4.45
CA THR A 154 20.07 -16.28 3.63
C THR A 154 19.26 -16.58 2.37
N GLY A 155 18.23 -15.78 2.10
CA GLY A 155 17.48 -15.89 0.86
C GLY A 155 16.43 -14.82 0.72
N ILE A 156 15.82 -14.76 -0.47
CA ILE A 156 14.82 -13.77 -0.86
C ILE A 156 13.68 -14.42 -1.64
N SER A 157 12.45 -13.95 -1.40
CA SER A 157 11.28 -14.29 -2.23
C SER A 157 10.98 -13.16 -3.20
N ILE A 158 10.72 -13.50 -4.47
CA ILE A 158 10.45 -12.53 -5.54
C ILE A 158 9.11 -12.87 -6.19
N TRP A 159 8.13 -11.97 -6.07
CA TRP A 159 6.83 -12.07 -6.70
C TRP A 159 6.83 -11.41 -8.08
N ILE A 160 6.19 -12.07 -9.04
CA ILE A 160 6.12 -11.66 -10.44
C ILE A 160 4.71 -11.98 -10.97
N ARG A 161 4.14 -11.09 -11.81
CA ARG A 161 2.99 -11.42 -12.69
C ARG A 161 3.42 -11.42 -14.14
N THR A 162 2.99 -12.41 -14.92
CA THR A 162 3.27 -12.54 -16.35
C THR A 162 2.00 -12.36 -17.19
N ALA A 163 2.15 -12.12 -18.50
CA ALA A 163 1.01 -11.92 -19.42
C ALA A 163 0.18 -13.20 -19.66
N SER A 164 0.83 -14.36 -19.51
CA SER A 164 0.23 -15.69 -19.59
C SER A 164 0.97 -16.64 -18.67
N ALA A 165 0.44 -17.85 -18.47
CA ALA A 165 1.12 -18.88 -17.69
C ALA A 165 2.46 -19.24 -18.37
N CYS A 166 3.56 -19.19 -17.62
CA CYS A 166 4.87 -19.57 -18.11
C CYS A 166 5.79 -20.01 -16.97
N ALA A 167 6.92 -20.64 -17.31
CA ALA A 167 8.01 -20.81 -16.37
C ALA A 167 8.63 -19.45 -16.01
N VAL A 168 8.94 -19.26 -14.74
CA VAL A 168 9.57 -18.06 -14.18
C VAL A 168 10.82 -18.52 -13.45
N LYS A 169 11.99 -18.03 -13.87
CA LYS A 169 13.26 -18.29 -13.21
C LYS A 169 13.90 -16.98 -12.78
N VAL A 170 14.42 -16.98 -11.56
CA VAL A 170 15.25 -15.90 -11.01
C VAL A 170 16.67 -16.43 -10.90
N THR A 171 17.63 -15.66 -11.40
CA THR A 171 19.06 -15.93 -11.19
C THR A 171 19.69 -14.74 -10.47
N VAL A 172 20.41 -15.04 -9.38
CA VAL A 172 21.04 -14.07 -8.49
C VAL A 172 22.55 -14.20 -8.59
N ARG A 173 23.25 -13.06 -8.60
CA ARG A 173 24.71 -12.97 -8.52
C ARG A 173 25.09 -11.88 -7.52
N GLU A 174 26.21 -12.06 -6.84
CA GLU A 174 26.76 -10.99 -5.99
C GLU A 174 27.15 -9.79 -6.87
N ARG A 175 26.92 -8.58 -6.37
CA ARG A 175 27.19 -7.36 -7.14
C ARG A 175 28.68 -7.26 -7.47
N GLY A 176 28.99 -7.03 -8.75
CA GLY A 176 30.37 -7.02 -9.25
C GLY A 176 30.94 -8.39 -9.63
N SER A 177 30.21 -9.49 -9.36
CA SER A 177 30.58 -10.83 -9.79
C SER A 177 29.98 -11.19 -11.16
N THR A 178 30.67 -12.04 -11.90
CA THR A 178 30.14 -12.67 -13.13
C THR A 178 29.39 -13.96 -12.86
N ASN A 179 29.66 -14.62 -11.72
CA ASN A 179 29.12 -15.93 -11.41
C ASN A 179 27.81 -15.81 -10.61
N SER A 180 26.81 -16.60 -11.01
CA SER A 180 25.57 -16.73 -10.23
C SER A 180 25.84 -17.45 -8.92
N VAL A 181 25.27 -16.94 -7.83
CA VAL A 181 25.38 -17.52 -6.48
C VAL A 181 24.12 -18.27 -6.06
N GLY A 182 23.00 -18.06 -6.78
CA GLY A 182 21.73 -18.70 -6.47
C GLY A 182 20.75 -18.59 -7.63
N SER A 183 19.79 -19.52 -7.68
CA SER A 183 18.65 -19.41 -8.57
C SER A 183 17.44 -20.14 -8.01
N GLY A 184 16.25 -19.72 -8.44
CA GLY A 184 14.99 -20.35 -8.10
C GLY A 184 14.09 -20.40 -9.33
N SER A 185 13.09 -21.27 -9.33
CA SER A 185 12.12 -21.33 -10.43
C SER A 185 10.74 -21.72 -9.93
N GLN A 186 9.72 -21.16 -10.57
CA GLN A 186 8.31 -21.47 -10.34
C GLN A 186 7.54 -21.29 -11.65
N LYS A 187 6.24 -21.62 -11.68
CA LYS A 187 5.34 -21.33 -12.78
C LYS A 187 4.32 -20.28 -12.37
N SER A 188 4.07 -19.31 -13.25
CA SER A 188 2.86 -18.50 -13.15
C SER A 188 1.69 -19.28 -13.72
N LEU A 189 0.53 -19.21 -13.05
CA LEU A 189 -0.64 -20.03 -13.39
C LEU A 189 -1.88 -19.16 -13.53
N ALA A 190 -2.81 -19.54 -14.41
CA ALA A 190 -4.08 -18.83 -14.55
C ALA A 190 -4.89 -18.81 -13.22
N SER A 191 -4.81 -19.89 -12.44
CA SER A 191 -5.49 -20.01 -11.13
C SER A 191 -4.94 -19.04 -10.07
N THR A 192 -3.72 -18.54 -10.24
CA THR A 192 -3.11 -17.52 -9.37
C THR A 192 -3.07 -16.16 -10.05
N ASP A 193 -3.92 -15.92 -11.06
CA ASP A 193 -3.93 -14.67 -11.81
C ASP A 193 -2.57 -14.35 -12.50
N TYR A 194 -1.95 -15.42 -13.02
CA TYR A 194 -0.63 -15.44 -13.64
C TYR A 194 0.50 -14.92 -12.75
N THR A 195 0.38 -15.10 -11.44
CA THR A 195 1.44 -14.75 -10.49
C THR A 195 2.28 -15.96 -10.08
N ALA A 196 3.54 -15.70 -9.79
CA ALA A 196 4.48 -16.67 -9.24
C ALA A 196 5.32 -16.01 -8.14
N VAL A 197 5.65 -16.76 -7.10
CA VAL A 197 6.65 -16.37 -6.09
C VAL A 197 7.83 -17.32 -6.22
N VAL A 198 8.99 -16.78 -6.54
CA VAL A 198 10.24 -17.53 -6.68
C VAL A 198 11.11 -17.28 -5.45
N ARG A 199 11.46 -18.36 -4.75
CA ARG A 199 12.41 -18.32 -3.63
C ARG A 199 13.82 -18.59 -4.14
N VAL A 200 14.79 -17.80 -3.69
CA VAL A 200 16.23 -18.05 -3.88
C VAL A 200 16.88 -18.12 -2.51
N ASP A 201 17.43 -19.28 -2.18
CA ASP A 201 18.14 -19.56 -0.93
C ASP A 201 19.67 -19.60 -1.13
N GLY A 202 20.41 -19.81 -0.04
CA GLY A 202 21.88 -19.93 -0.06
C GLY A 202 22.61 -18.60 -0.21
N LEU A 203 21.91 -17.47 -0.04
CA LEU A 203 22.51 -16.14 -0.04
C LEU A 203 23.22 -15.86 1.29
N GLN A 204 24.02 -14.80 1.31
CA GLN A 204 24.67 -14.29 2.51
C GLN A 204 23.93 -13.05 3.00
N ALA A 205 23.87 -12.87 4.32
CA ALA A 205 23.21 -11.73 4.95
C ALA A 205 23.99 -10.42 4.74
N SER A 206 23.28 -9.29 4.69
CA SER A 206 23.86 -7.95 4.54
C SER A 206 24.79 -7.81 3.33
N ARG A 207 24.39 -8.38 2.18
CA ARG A 207 25.16 -8.36 0.93
C ARG A 207 24.36 -7.77 -0.22
N ASP A 208 25.07 -7.07 -1.11
CA ASP A 208 24.52 -6.50 -2.33
C ASP A 208 24.49 -7.54 -3.45
N TYR A 209 23.32 -7.69 -4.06
CA TYR A 209 23.08 -8.64 -5.13
C TYR A 209 22.47 -7.96 -6.35
N GLU A 210 22.66 -8.61 -7.48
CA GLU A 210 21.93 -8.37 -8.72
C GLU A 210 21.12 -9.60 -9.09
N TYR A 211 19.95 -9.40 -9.69
CA TYR A 211 19.13 -10.50 -10.20
C TYR A 211 18.53 -10.20 -11.56
N THR A 212 18.26 -11.30 -12.28
CA THR A 212 17.71 -11.29 -13.63
C THR A 212 16.57 -12.29 -13.71
N LEU A 213 15.65 -12.03 -14.63
CA LEU A 213 14.46 -12.85 -14.82
C LEU A 213 14.55 -13.59 -16.17
N THR A 214 14.13 -14.85 -16.15
CA THR A 214 13.86 -15.62 -17.38
C THR A 214 12.40 -16.05 -17.36
N LEU A 215 11.63 -15.61 -18.35
CA LEU A 215 10.20 -15.90 -18.49
C LEU A 215 9.98 -16.73 -19.74
N GLY A 216 9.36 -17.90 -19.63
CA GLY A 216 9.09 -18.78 -20.78
C GLY A 216 10.34 -19.28 -21.52
N GLY A 217 11.52 -19.21 -20.90
CA GLY A 217 12.80 -19.57 -21.52
C GLY A 217 13.61 -18.36 -22.03
N GLU A 218 13.01 -17.18 -22.11
CA GLU A 218 13.68 -15.96 -22.57
C GLU A 218 14.15 -15.12 -21.39
N ARG A 219 15.45 -14.81 -21.36
CA ARG A 219 16.03 -13.93 -20.34
C ARG A 219 15.71 -12.47 -20.67
N LEU A 220 15.07 -11.78 -19.72
CA LEU A 220 14.79 -10.35 -19.84
C LEU A 220 16.08 -9.52 -19.77
N PRO A 221 16.16 -8.38 -20.46
CA PRO A 221 17.36 -7.55 -20.48
C PRO A 221 17.63 -6.86 -19.14
N GLU A 222 16.61 -6.55 -18.36
CA GLU A 222 16.73 -5.81 -17.12
C GLU A 222 17.53 -6.56 -16.04
N VAL A 223 18.38 -5.81 -15.35
CA VAL A 223 19.12 -6.27 -14.17
C VAL A 223 18.64 -5.45 -12.98
N TYR A 224 18.09 -6.14 -12.00
CA TYR A 224 17.59 -5.55 -10.77
C TYR A 224 18.63 -5.70 -9.65
N LYS A 225 18.51 -4.87 -8.61
CA LYS A 225 19.46 -4.79 -7.50
C LYS A 225 18.71 -4.90 -6.18
N PHE A 226 19.31 -5.56 -5.21
CA PHE A 226 18.80 -5.59 -3.84
C PHE A 226 19.92 -5.86 -2.85
N GLN A 227 19.62 -5.66 -1.57
CA GLN A 227 20.49 -6.07 -0.47
C GLN A 227 19.74 -7.08 0.40
N THR A 228 20.38 -8.19 0.75
CA THR A 228 19.82 -9.11 1.76
C THR A 228 19.82 -8.45 3.13
N LEU A 229 18.78 -8.71 3.93
CA LEU A 229 18.71 -8.21 5.30
C LEU A 229 19.73 -8.91 6.22
N ALA A 230 19.95 -8.37 7.42
CA ALA A 230 20.77 -9.02 8.43
C ALA A 230 20.15 -10.35 8.87
N ALA A 231 20.98 -11.35 9.17
CA ALA A 231 20.50 -12.64 9.63
C ALA A 231 19.82 -12.52 11.00
N GLN A 232 18.80 -13.33 11.23
CA GLN A 232 18.03 -13.33 12.47
C GLN A 232 18.94 -13.42 13.71
N HIS A 233 18.63 -12.60 14.72
CA HIS A 233 19.34 -12.43 15.98
C HIS A 233 20.71 -11.72 15.92
N GLN A 234 21.15 -11.22 14.77
CA GLN A 234 22.35 -10.38 14.68
C GLN A 234 22.06 -8.92 15.05
N GLN A 235 23.04 -8.24 15.66
CA GLN A 235 23.00 -6.79 15.79
C GLN A 235 22.98 -6.14 14.41
N VAL A 236 22.22 -5.06 14.26
CA VAL A 236 21.92 -4.47 12.95
C VAL A 236 21.64 -2.98 13.08
N LYS A 237 21.97 -2.25 12.00
CA LYS A 237 21.45 -0.92 11.72
C LYS A 237 20.65 -0.97 10.42
N PHE A 238 19.39 -0.57 10.44
CA PHE A 238 18.55 -0.58 9.24
C PHE A 238 17.41 0.43 9.34
N ARG A 239 16.82 0.73 8.19
CA ARG A 239 15.73 1.68 8.02
C ARG A 239 14.48 1.00 7.48
N VAL A 240 13.35 1.35 8.07
CA VAL A 240 12.00 0.98 7.61
C VAL A 240 11.30 2.23 7.09
N ALA A 241 10.64 2.13 5.94
CA ALA A 241 9.56 3.03 5.57
C ALA A 241 8.22 2.36 5.82
N PHE A 242 7.25 3.06 6.41
CA PHE A 242 5.93 2.48 6.65
C PHE A 242 4.77 3.48 6.56
N GLY A 243 3.58 2.95 6.28
CA GLY A 243 2.32 3.67 6.41
C GLY A 243 1.13 2.90 5.84
N GLY A 244 -0.03 3.54 5.86
CA GLY A 244 -1.25 3.10 5.18
C GLY A 244 -1.93 4.25 4.42
N GLY A 245 -3.14 4.00 3.93
CA GLY A 245 -3.91 5.03 3.23
C GLY A 245 -3.35 5.37 1.85
N ALA A 246 -3.06 4.34 1.05
CA ALA A 246 -2.48 4.44 -0.29
C ALA A 246 -3.52 4.48 -1.42
N GLY A 247 -4.63 5.21 -1.19
CA GLY A 247 -5.69 5.40 -2.18
C GLY A 247 -5.17 6.01 -3.47
N PHE A 248 -5.57 5.45 -4.61
CA PHE A 248 -5.05 5.88 -5.92
C PHE A 248 -5.45 7.30 -6.26
N VAL A 249 -4.45 8.17 -6.35
CA VAL A 249 -4.59 9.57 -6.73
C VAL A 249 -3.39 9.88 -7.62
N PRO A 250 -3.55 9.98 -8.95
CA PRO A 250 -2.42 10.07 -9.88
C PRO A 250 -1.38 11.13 -9.50
N ALA A 251 -1.85 12.30 -9.07
CA ALA A 251 -0.99 13.42 -8.67
C ALA A 251 -0.14 13.14 -7.41
N ASN A 252 -0.46 12.12 -6.61
CA ASN A 252 0.23 11.77 -5.37
C ASN A 252 1.11 10.50 -5.52
N GLU A 253 1.12 9.85 -6.68
CA GLU A 253 1.86 8.60 -6.90
C GLU A 253 3.38 8.78 -6.85
N TYR A 254 3.88 10.02 -6.94
CA TYR A 254 5.29 10.35 -6.70
C TYR A 254 5.74 10.10 -5.25
N ALA A 255 4.81 9.85 -4.32
CA ALA A 255 5.13 9.42 -2.96
C ALA A 255 6.04 8.18 -2.94
N TRP A 256 5.85 7.23 -3.87
CA TRP A 256 6.68 6.02 -3.93
C TRP A 256 8.14 6.35 -4.28
N ASN A 257 8.37 7.31 -5.17
CA ASN A 257 9.72 7.79 -5.48
C ASN A 257 10.34 8.47 -4.25
N THR A 258 9.56 9.31 -3.57
CA THR A 258 9.99 10.02 -2.35
C THR A 258 10.38 9.05 -1.23
N ILE A 259 9.64 7.94 -1.07
CA ILE A 259 10.00 6.86 -0.16
C ILE A 259 11.33 6.23 -0.58
N GLY A 260 11.50 5.93 -1.87
CA GLY A 260 12.75 5.38 -2.41
C GLY A 260 13.97 6.29 -2.16
N GLU A 261 13.79 7.61 -2.25
CA GLU A 261 14.84 8.60 -1.95
C GLU A 261 15.29 8.58 -0.49
N GLN A 262 14.43 8.13 0.44
CA GLN A 262 14.82 7.92 1.84
C GLN A 262 15.69 6.66 2.05
N ARG A 263 15.91 5.85 1.00
CA ARG A 263 16.71 4.63 0.99
C ARG A 263 16.36 3.66 2.14
N PRO A 264 15.09 3.29 2.33
CA PRO A 264 14.74 2.28 3.33
C PRO A 264 15.33 0.92 2.95
N ASN A 265 15.61 0.08 3.95
CA ASN A 265 15.93 -1.33 3.74
C ASN A 265 14.66 -2.17 3.59
N VAL A 266 13.52 -1.72 4.16
CA VAL A 266 12.24 -2.42 4.16
C VAL A 266 11.09 -1.42 3.96
N LEU A 267 10.08 -1.81 3.17
CA LEU A 267 8.79 -1.13 3.10
C LEU A 267 7.71 -1.94 3.83
N MET A 268 6.99 -1.31 4.75
CA MET A 268 5.82 -1.89 5.40
C MET A 268 4.54 -1.16 5.01
N LEU A 269 3.55 -1.91 4.53
CA LEU A 269 2.24 -1.38 4.13
C LEU A 269 1.18 -1.93 5.08
N LEU A 270 0.62 -1.04 5.90
CA LEU A 270 -0.17 -1.41 7.07
C LEU A 270 -1.68 -1.42 6.83
N GLY A 271 -2.09 -1.49 5.56
CA GLY A 271 -3.49 -1.52 5.16
C GLY A 271 -3.93 -0.26 4.43
N ASP A 272 -5.17 -0.30 3.94
CA ASP A 272 -5.69 0.68 2.99
C ASP A 272 -4.77 0.83 1.76
N ASN A 273 -4.30 -0.29 1.25
CA ASN A 273 -3.26 -0.34 0.23
C ASN A 273 -3.79 -0.01 -1.15
N THR A 274 -5.06 -0.35 -1.43
CA THR A 274 -5.65 -0.22 -2.78
C THR A 274 -7.04 0.40 -2.84
N TYR A 275 -7.80 0.40 -1.74
CA TYR A 275 -9.18 0.92 -1.65
C TYR A 275 -10.18 0.27 -2.60
N SER A 276 -10.32 -1.06 -2.52
CA SER A 276 -11.22 -1.80 -3.39
C SER A 276 -12.71 -1.59 -3.07
N ASP A 277 -13.08 -1.55 -1.79
CA ASP A 277 -14.43 -1.22 -1.28
C ASP A 277 -15.61 -2.02 -1.88
N ALA A 278 -15.32 -3.19 -2.44
CA ALA A 278 -16.32 -4.04 -3.06
C ALA A 278 -15.94 -5.51 -2.85
N PRO A 279 -16.05 -6.02 -1.61
CA PRO A 279 -15.60 -7.37 -1.29
C PRO A 279 -16.33 -8.44 -2.10
N GLU A 280 -17.58 -8.19 -2.47
CA GLU A 280 -18.43 -9.06 -3.28
C GLU A 280 -18.09 -9.03 -4.78
N MET A 281 -17.19 -8.13 -5.21
CA MET A 281 -16.84 -7.91 -6.61
C MET A 281 -15.33 -8.12 -6.83
N PRO A 282 -14.86 -9.37 -7.04
CA PRO A 282 -13.44 -9.64 -7.28
C PRO A 282 -12.83 -8.79 -8.40
N GLU A 283 -13.58 -8.48 -9.45
CA GLU A 283 -13.17 -7.59 -10.56
C GLU A 283 -12.68 -6.23 -10.04
N MET A 284 -13.34 -5.68 -9.01
CA MET A 284 -12.94 -4.41 -8.41
C MET A 284 -11.58 -4.50 -7.71
N GLN A 285 -11.37 -5.58 -6.95
CA GLN A 285 -10.10 -5.82 -6.27
C GLN A 285 -8.97 -5.99 -7.28
N HIS A 286 -9.18 -6.82 -8.31
CA HIS A 286 -8.23 -6.99 -9.40
C HIS A 286 -7.94 -5.67 -10.11
N TYR A 287 -8.95 -4.88 -10.45
CA TYR A 287 -8.77 -3.55 -11.06
C TYR A 287 -7.88 -2.63 -10.21
N CYS A 288 -8.12 -2.58 -8.89
CA CYS A 288 -7.36 -1.73 -7.97
C CYS A 288 -5.92 -2.19 -7.79
N TYR A 289 -5.69 -3.51 -7.65
CA TYR A 289 -4.34 -4.07 -7.65
C TYR A 289 -3.64 -3.81 -8.99
N TYR A 290 -4.24 -4.15 -10.12
CA TYR A 290 -3.62 -3.92 -11.42
C TYR A 290 -3.19 -2.46 -11.61
N ARG A 291 -3.91 -1.52 -10.98
CA ARG A 291 -3.62 -0.09 -11.04
C ARG A 291 -2.36 0.23 -10.25
N ARG A 292 -2.29 -0.24 -9.00
CA ARG A 292 -1.15 -0.08 -8.09
C ARG A 292 0.09 -0.80 -8.63
N GLN A 293 -0.02 -2.08 -8.98
CA GLN A 293 1.10 -2.90 -9.42
C GLN A 293 1.65 -2.52 -10.80
N SER A 294 0.90 -1.77 -11.61
CA SER A 294 1.40 -1.20 -12.86
C SER A 294 2.10 0.15 -12.68
N ARG A 295 2.01 0.82 -11.52
CA ARG A 295 2.62 2.15 -11.33
C ARG A 295 4.15 2.09 -11.41
N PRO A 296 4.79 2.82 -12.34
CA PRO A 296 6.25 2.80 -12.47
C PRO A 296 6.96 3.19 -11.17
N GLU A 297 6.42 4.17 -10.44
CA GLU A 297 6.96 4.68 -9.19
C GLU A 297 6.98 3.57 -8.11
N PHE A 298 5.87 2.84 -7.97
CA PHE A 298 5.76 1.71 -7.06
C PHE A 298 6.67 0.55 -7.48
N ARG A 299 6.64 0.16 -8.77
CA ARG A 299 7.45 -0.94 -9.31
C ARG A 299 8.95 -0.70 -9.13
N SER A 300 9.40 0.52 -9.37
CA SER A 300 10.80 0.92 -9.18
C SER A 300 11.24 0.65 -7.74
N LEU A 301 10.44 1.08 -6.76
CA LEU A 301 10.72 0.89 -5.34
C LEU A 301 10.74 -0.59 -4.94
N VAL A 302 9.64 -1.32 -5.21
CA VAL A 302 9.46 -2.68 -4.68
C VAL A 302 10.32 -3.74 -5.38
N SER A 303 10.93 -3.40 -6.51
CA SER A 303 11.91 -4.27 -7.16
C SER A 303 13.28 -4.29 -6.46
N GLN A 304 13.49 -3.39 -5.51
CA GLN A 304 14.79 -3.18 -4.86
C GLN A 304 14.81 -3.46 -3.35
N ILE A 305 13.65 -3.37 -2.69
CA ILE A 305 13.53 -3.55 -1.23
C ILE A 305 12.41 -4.54 -0.89
N PRO A 306 12.59 -5.39 0.13
CA PRO A 306 11.52 -6.22 0.68
C PRO A 306 10.29 -5.42 1.10
N VAL A 307 9.12 -5.91 0.71
CA VAL A 307 7.80 -5.38 1.08
C VAL A 307 7.08 -6.38 1.99
N TYR A 308 6.57 -5.87 3.12
CA TYR A 308 5.73 -6.62 4.05
C TYR A 308 4.39 -5.91 4.19
N SER A 309 3.30 -6.61 3.89
CA SER A 309 1.96 -6.01 3.89
C SER A 309 1.00 -6.73 4.83
N ILE A 310 0.12 -5.97 5.46
CA ILE A 310 -1.17 -6.43 6.01
C ILE A 310 -2.28 -5.61 5.34
N TRP A 311 -3.54 -6.03 5.51
CA TRP A 311 -4.69 -5.23 5.08
C TRP A 311 -5.31 -4.41 6.20
N ASP A 312 -6.12 -3.44 5.81
CA ASP A 312 -7.16 -2.84 6.64
C ASP A 312 -8.53 -2.96 5.94
N ASP A 313 -9.53 -2.22 6.41
CA ASP A 313 -10.91 -2.33 5.96
C ASP A 313 -11.10 -2.08 4.46
N HIS A 314 -10.39 -1.13 3.87
CA HIS A 314 -10.55 -0.82 2.44
C HIS A 314 -9.87 -1.81 1.48
N ASP A 315 -9.06 -2.74 2.00
CA ASP A 315 -8.57 -3.90 1.23
C ASP A 315 -9.43 -5.15 1.50
N PHE A 316 -9.90 -5.35 2.73
CA PHE A 316 -10.67 -6.53 3.14
C PHE A 316 -12.16 -6.43 2.79
N GLY A 317 -12.75 -5.25 2.91
CA GLY A 317 -14.19 -5.01 2.78
C GLY A 317 -14.49 -3.55 2.49
N THR A 318 -15.16 -2.88 3.42
CA THR A 318 -15.56 -1.46 3.35
C THR A 318 -15.36 -0.83 4.72
N ASN A 319 -15.61 0.47 4.87
CA ASN A 319 -15.44 1.22 6.11
C ASN A 319 -15.78 0.43 7.38
N ASP A 320 -14.81 0.38 8.30
CA ASP A 320 -14.92 -0.20 9.64
C ASP A 320 -15.40 -1.67 9.65
N CYS A 321 -15.25 -2.39 8.53
CA CYS A 321 -15.80 -3.74 8.38
C CYS A 321 -15.22 -4.74 9.38
N GLN A 322 -16.00 -5.80 9.58
CA GLN A 322 -15.66 -6.95 10.43
C GLN A 322 -15.92 -8.23 9.64
N GLY A 323 -14.98 -9.18 9.72
CA GLY A 323 -15.14 -10.47 9.07
C GLY A 323 -16.00 -11.44 9.88
N GLY A 324 -16.06 -11.31 11.21
CA GLY A 324 -16.72 -12.28 12.07
C GLY A 324 -15.93 -13.59 12.23
N PRO A 325 -16.35 -14.48 13.14
CA PRO A 325 -15.56 -15.61 13.59
C PRO A 325 -15.48 -16.78 12.59
N LEU A 326 -16.44 -16.87 11.66
CA LEU A 326 -16.56 -18.01 10.74
C LEU A 326 -15.72 -17.79 9.48
N VAL A 327 -15.05 -18.84 8.99
CA VAL A 327 -14.13 -18.72 7.84
C VAL A 327 -14.86 -18.38 6.54
N GLU A 328 -15.99 -19.03 6.29
CA GLU A 328 -16.76 -18.89 5.04
C GLU A 328 -17.88 -17.84 5.15
N GLU A 329 -17.96 -17.11 6.27
CA GLU A 329 -18.94 -16.04 6.45
C GLU A 329 -18.25 -14.72 6.81
N PRO A 330 -18.54 -13.63 6.09
CA PRO A 330 -19.35 -13.58 4.87
C PRO A 330 -18.69 -14.35 3.70
N TYR A 331 -19.49 -14.82 2.74
CA TYR A 331 -19.07 -15.70 1.63
C TYR A 331 -17.91 -15.16 0.80
N TRP A 332 -17.70 -13.84 0.81
CA TRP A 332 -16.64 -13.16 0.08
C TRP A 332 -15.29 -13.12 0.80
N LYS A 333 -15.22 -13.52 2.09
CA LYS A 333 -14.00 -13.46 2.91
C LYS A 333 -12.82 -14.23 2.29
N VAL A 334 -13.03 -15.49 1.95
CA VAL A 334 -12.00 -16.34 1.33
C VAL A 334 -11.64 -15.87 -0.09
N PRO A 335 -12.60 -15.49 -0.96
CA PRO A 335 -12.31 -14.84 -2.23
C PRO A 335 -11.40 -13.60 -2.10
N VAL A 336 -11.72 -12.66 -1.21
CA VAL A 336 -10.89 -11.46 -0.95
C VAL A 336 -9.48 -11.86 -0.52
N TRP A 337 -9.37 -12.80 0.41
CA TRP A 337 -8.07 -13.30 0.89
C TRP A 337 -7.22 -13.91 -0.24
N ASN A 338 -7.83 -14.64 -1.17
CA ASN A 338 -7.11 -15.21 -2.29
C ASN A 338 -6.59 -14.13 -3.25
N VAL A 339 -7.35 -13.06 -3.50
CA VAL A 339 -6.86 -11.93 -4.30
C VAL A 339 -5.71 -11.22 -3.59
N PHE A 340 -5.80 -10.99 -2.28
CA PHE A 340 -4.72 -10.41 -1.49
C PHE A 340 -3.43 -11.25 -1.59
N LYS A 341 -3.51 -12.56 -1.33
CA LYS A 341 -2.36 -13.48 -1.44
C LYS A 341 -1.69 -13.46 -2.81
N ASN A 342 -2.49 -13.35 -3.87
CA ASN A 342 -1.97 -13.31 -5.24
C ASN A 342 -1.27 -11.99 -5.57
N ASN A 343 -1.40 -10.93 -4.77
CA ASN A 343 -0.81 -9.61 -5.05
C ASN A 343 0.28 -9.18 -4.06
N TRP A 344 0.60 -10.00 -3.07
CA TRP A 344 1.64 -9.74 -2.07
C TRP A 344 2.64 -10.91 -1.96
N VAL A 345 3.77 -10.64 -1.30
CA VAL A 345 4.91 -11.57 -1.15
C VAL A 345 5.30 -11.72 0.32
N ASN A 346 4.28 -11.85 1.18
CA ASN A 346 4.47 -12.00 2.61
C ASN A 346 5.17 -13.33 2.95
N PRO A 347 5.91 -13.42 4.07
CA PRO A 347 6.49 -14.67 4.56
C PRO A 347 5.47 -15.79 4.76
N MET A 348 4.26 -15.40 5.15
CA MET A 348 3.17 -16.32 5.47
C MET A 348 1.83 -15.59 5.40
N TYR A 349 0.75 -16.35 5.30
CA TYR A 349 -0.62 -15.87 5.34
C TYR A 349 -1.41 -16.65 6.38
N GLY A 350 -1.62 -16.04 7.55
CA GLY A 350 -2.27 -16.69 8.68
C GLY A 350 -1.43 -17.83 9.25
N ASN A 351 -2.07 -18.93 9.65
CA ASN A 351 -1.36 -20.11 10.14
C ASN A 351 -0.92 -21.02 8.97
N GLY A 352 -0.03 -20.52 8.10
CA GLY A 352 0.48 -21.29 6.94
C GLY A 352 -0.58 -21.59 5.87
N GLY A 353 -1.58 -20.72 5.73
CA GLY A 353 -2.69 -20.90 4.79
C GLY A 353 -3.79 -21.86 5.24
N ILE A 354 -3.67 -22.49 6.43
CA ILE A 354 -4.73 -23.34 7.01
C ILE A 354 -5.93 -22.50 7.45
N GLN A 355 -5.67 -21.29 7.94
CA GLN A 355 -6.67 -20.31 8.35
C GLN A 355 -6.48 -19.04 7.52
N PRO A 356 -7.52 -18.55 6.83
CA PRO A 356 -7.45 -17.29 6.10
C PRO A 356 -7.01 -16.13 6.98
N GLY A 357 -6.23 -15.23 6.40
CA GLY A 357 -5.74 -14.03 7.06
C GLY A 357 -4.35 -13.62 6.59
N CYS A 358 -3.92 -12.44 7.04
CA CYS A 358 -2.66 -11.85 6.63
C CYS A 358 -1.67 -11.61 7.79
N TRP A 359 -1.88 -12.21 8.97
CA TRP A 359 -0.92 -12.11 10.08
C TRP A 359 0.29 -13.03 9.87
N TYR A 360 1.45 -12.59 10.35
CA TYR A 360 2.73 -13.30 10.35
C TYR A 360 3.76 -12.52 11.18
N ASP A 361 4.93 -13.11 11.40
CA ASP A 361 6.08 -12.42 12.01
C ASP A 361 7.34 -12.61 11.17
N TYR A 362 8.32 -11.72 11.38
CA TYR A 362 9.65 -11.84 10.78
C TYR A 362 10.70 -11.06 11.58
N TYR A 363 11.96 -11.41 11.37
CA TYR A 363 13.10 -10.71 11.95
C TYR A 363 13.89 -9.93 10.90
N VAL A 364 14.42 -8.78 11.31
CA VAL A 364 15.55 -8.11 10.66
C VAL A 364 16.65 -7.98 11.69
N GLY A 365 17.73 -8.76 11.55
CA GLY A 365 18.69 -8.90 12.64
C GLY A 365 18.00 -9.35 13.92
N ASN A 366 18.19 -8.61 15.00
CA ASN A 366 17.57 -8.80 16.30
C ASN A 366 16.37 -7.85 16.56
N VAL A 367 15.72 -7.34 15.51
CA VAL A 367 14.42 -6.65 15.63
C VAL A 367 13.31 -7.57 15.11
N HIS A 368 12.30 -7.80 15.93
CA HIS A 368 11.18 -8.70 15.64
C HIS A 368 9.92 -7.90 15.28
N PHE A 369 9.36 -8.11 14.10
CA PHE A 369 8.11 -7.50 13.68
C PHE A 369 7.00 -8.55 13.73
N ILE A 370 5.91 -8.24 14.45
CA ILE A 370 4.73 -9.09 14.58
C ILE A 370 3.56 -8.37 13.91
N MET A 371 3.20 -8.83 12.71
CA MET A 371 2.22 -8.21 11.83
C MET A 371 0.83 -8.80 12.10
N LEU A 372 -0.14 -7.95 12.45
CA LEU A 372 -1.48 -8.39 12.82
C LEU A 372 -2.48 -8.16 11.68
N ASP A 373 -3.34 -9.14 11.48
CA ASP A 373 -4.61 -8.99 10.80
C ASP A 373 -5.65 -8.44 11.79
N GLY A 374 -6.27 -7.32 11.46
CA GLY A 374 -7.28 -6.68 12.31
C GLY A 374 -8.70 -6.76 11.75
N ARG A 375 -8.97 -7.55 10.71
CA ARG A 375 -10.27 -7.54 10.00
C ARG A 375 -10.91 -8.91 9.87
N THR A 376 -10.13 -9.95 9.57
CA THR A 376 -10.65 -11.27 9.16
C THR A 376 -11.56 -11.92 10.19
N TYR A 377 -11.15 -11.87 11.47
CA TYR A 377 -11.87 -12.48 12.59
C TYR A 377 -12.34 -11.45 13.62
N ARG A 378 -12.33 -10.18 13.24
CA ARG A 378 -12.89 -9.12 14.07
C ARG A 378 -14.37 -9.38 14.28
N ASP A 379 -14.83 -9.27 15.52
CA ASP A 379 -16.22 -9.32 15.90
C ASP A 379 -16.50 -8.36 17.08
N LEU A 380 -17.25 -7.29 16.81
CA LEU A 380 -17.66 -6.32 17.83
C LEU A 380 -18.87 -6.77 18.65
N ARG A 381 -19.62 -7.77 18.17
CA ARG A 381 -20.86 -8.25 18.80
C ARG A 381 -20.96 -9.77 18.67
N PRO A 382 -20.11 -10.52 19.39
CA PRO A 382 -20.20 -11.98 19.42
C PRO A 382 -21.59 -12.44 19.86
N THR A 383 -22.08 -13.51 19.23
CA THR A 383 -23.42 -14.07 19.52
C THR A 383 -23.44 -14.98 20.74
N ASP A 384 -22.27 -15.38 21.24
CA ASP A 384 -22.07 -16.32 22.35
C ASP A 384 -21.81 -15.63 23.71
N GLU A 385 -22.21 -14.36 23.82
CA GLU A 385 -21.99 -13.49 25.00
C GLU A 385 -20.50 -13.23 25.34
N SER A 386 -19.56 -13.65 24.47
CA SER A 386 -18.15 -13.34 24.64
C SER A 386 -17.85 -11.86 24.43
N LEU A 387 -16.70 -11.42 24.94
CA LEU A 387 -16.23 -10.04 24.76
C LEU A 387 -15.86 -9.78 23.28
N PRO A 388 -15.99 -8.54 22.79
CA PRO A 388 -15.51 -8.16 21.47
C PRO A 388 -14.05 -8.59 21.23
N THR A 389 -13.77 -9.10 20.03
CA THR A 389 -12.42 -9.53 19.62
C THR A 389 -12.01 -8.88 18.30
N MET A 390 -10.78 -8.36 18.23
CA MET A 390 -10.14 -7.84 17.03
C MET A 390 -9.52 -8.98 16.21
N LEU A 391 -8.88 -9.94 16.89
CA LEU A 391 -7.98 -10.93 16.28
C LEU A 391 -8.62 -12.31 16.10
N GLY A 392 -9.66 -12.61 16.86
CA GLY A 392 -10.15 -13.98 17.04
C GLY A 392 -9.17 -14.87 17.85
N PRO A 393 -9.64 -16.04 18.30
CA PRO A 393 -8.91 -16.86 19.27
C PRO A 393 -7.59 -17.43 18.76
N LEU A 394 -7.50 -17.77 17.46
CA LEU A 394 -6.32 -18.41 16.90
C LEU A 394 -5.14 -17.44 16.75
N GLN A 395 -5.39 -16.27 16.17
CA GLN A 395 -4.36 -15.24 16.05
C GLN A 395 -3.98 -14.68 17.42
N MET A 396 -4.93 -14.54 18.35
CA MET A 396 -4.61 -14.13 19.73
C MET A 396 -3.71 -15.15 20.45
N THR A 397 -3.99 -16.46 20.30
CA THR A 397 -3.14 -17.52 20.87
C THR A 397 -1.75 -17.51 20.26
N TRP A 398 -1.67 -17.40 18.92
CA TRP A 398 -0.41 -17.25 18.21
C TRP A 398 0.36 -16.02 18.70
N LEU A 399 -0.28 -14.86 18.79
CA LEU A 399 0.33 -13.60 19.22
C LEU A 399 0.92 -13.71 20.62
N LYS A 400 0.18 -14.26 21.59
CA LYS A 400 0.66 -14.45 22.96
C LYS A 400 1.92 -15.31 23.01
N ARG A 401 1.95 -16.39 22.22
CA ARG A 401 3.13 -17.27 22.10
C ARG A 401 4.29 -16.53 21.45
N THR A 402 4.05 -15.90 20.30
CA THR A 402 5.06 -15.15 19.51
C THR A 402 5.67 -14.01 20.32
N ILE A 403 4.87 -13.30 21.11
CA ILE A 403 5.37 -12.31 22.07
C ILE A 403 6.29 -13.00 23.07
N LYS A 404 5.84 -14.01 23.81
CA LYS A 404 6.65 -14.67 24.87
C LYS A 404 7.98 -15.21 24.33
N GLU A 405 7.95 -15.84 23.17
CA GLU A 405 9.11 -16.49 22.52
C GLU A 405 10.06 -15.51 21.84
N SER A 406 9.65 -14.25 21.62
CA SER A 406 10.50 -13.28 20.93
C SER A 406 11.84 -13.05 21.63
N ARG A 407 12.92 -13.05 20.84
CA ARG A 407 14.28 -12.74 21.28
C ARG A 407 14.77 -11.39 20.72
N GLY A 408 13.85 -10.54 20.26
CA GLY A 408 14.20 -9.25 19.72
C GLY A 408 14.76 -8.31 20.80
N VAL A 409 15.81 -7.54 20.46
CA VAL A 409 16.20 -6.35 21.21
C VAL A 409 15.07 -5.34 21.21
N PHE A 410 14.41 -5.20 20.05
CA PHE A 410 13.12 -4.57 19.90
C PHE A 410 12.10 -5.60 19.39
N THR A 411 10.88 -5.56 19.95
CA THR A 411 9.72 -6.30 19.44
C THR A 411 8.65 -5.30 19.05
N VAL A 412 8.26 -5.28 17.79
CA VAL A 412 7.32 -4.30 17.23
C VAL A 412 5.99 -5.00 16.96
N LEU A 413 4.93 -4.57 17.66
CA LEU A 413 3.57 -5.03 17.41
C LEU A 413 2.92 -4.11 16.36
N VAL A 414 2.59 -4.66 15.21
CA VAL A 414 2.12 -3.89 14.06
C VAL A 414 0.65 -4.20 13.80
N SER A 415 -0.21 -3.19 13.93
CA SER A 415 -1.66 -3.30 13.73
C SER A 415 -2.12 -2.42 12.57
N PRO A 416 -3.19 -2.76 11.83
CA PRO A 416 -3.69 -1.85 10.80
C PRO A 416 -4.32 -0.58 11.39
N VAL A 417 -4.87 -0.68 12.62
CA VAL A 417 -5.56 0.42 13.32
C VAL A 417 -4.82 0.85 14.59
N PRO A 418 -5.03 2.09 15.07
CA PRO A 418 -4.36 2.60 16.26
C PRO A 418 -4.62 1.82 17.55
N TRP A 419 -3.56 1.61 18.34
CA TRP A 419 -3.57 0.99 19.67
C TRP A 419 -4.06 1.95 20.75
N VAL A 420 -3.66 3.22 20.65
CA VAL A 420 -4.12 4.28 21.55
C VAL A 420 -5.61 4.55 21.35
N PHE A 421 -6.35 4.66 22.47
CA PHE A 421 -7.80 4.83 22.41
C PHE A 421 -8.23 6.18 21.82
N GLY A 422 -7.46 7.24 22.07
CA GLY A 422 -7.81 8.60 21.67
C GLY A 422 -7.71 8.90 20.17
N ALA A 423 -7.10 8.02 19.36
CA ALA A 423 -6.79 8.33 17.96
C ALA A 423 -8.03 8.46 17.05
N LYS A 424 -9.20 7.93 17.45
CA LYS A 424 -10.44 8.04 16.66
C LYS A 424 -11.63 8.43 17.54
N GLY A 425 -11.40 9.27 18.56
CA GLY A 425 -12.43 9.61 19.56
C GLY A 425 -13.04 8.34 20.17
N ASP A 426 -14.37 8.28 20.26
CA ASP A 426 -15.09 7.11 20.82
C ASP A 426 -15.39 6.00 19.80
N SER A 427 -14.77 6.04 18.61
CA SER A 427 -14.96 5.00 17.61
C SER A 427 -14.51 3.63 18.11
N LYS A 428 -15.35 2.62 17.88
CA LYS A 428 -15.08 1.21 18.19
C LYS A 428 -14.33 0.47 17.07
N ASP A 429 -13.95 1.16 15.99
CA ASP A 429 -13.21 0.57 14.88
C ASP A 429 -11.71 0.35 15.20
N THR A 430 -11.17 1.12 16.13
CA THR A 430 -9.78 0.96 16.60
C THR A 430 -9.73 0.01 17.80
N TRP A 431 -8.55 -0.18 18.40
CA TRP A 431 -8.42 -0.91 19.66
C TRP A 431 -9.25 -0.31 20.81
N ASN A 432 -9.79 0.91 20.69
CA ASN A 432 -10.79 1.47 21.61
C ASN A 432 -12.08 0.63 21.69
N GLY A 433 -12.45 -0.10 20.63
CA GLY A 433 -13.56 -1.06 20.63
C GLY A 433 -13.24 -2.39 21.33
N PHE A 434 -11.97 -2.66 21.58
CA PHE A 434 -11.43 -3.97 22.01
C PHE A 434 -10.49 -3.81 23.21
N LYS A 435 -10.91 -2.98 24.17
CA LYS A 435 -10.05 -2.53 25.30
C LYS A 435 -9.49 -3.70 26.10
N GLN A 436 -10.33 -4.69 26.38
CA GLN A 436 -9.98 -5.87 27.16
C GLN A 436 -8.94 -6.73 26.42
N GLU A 437 -9.18 -7.02 25.14
CA GLU A 437 -8.22 -7.80 24.32
C GLU A 437 -6.89 -7.06 24.16
N ARG A 438 -6.91 -5.74 23.94
CA ARG A 438 -5.69 -4.91 23.91
C ARG A 438 -4.92 -4.98 25.22
N ASN A 439 -5.63 -4.84 26.34
CA ASN A 439 -5.00 -4.91 27.66
C ASN A 439 -4.42 -6.29 27.93
N GLU A 440 -5.07 -7.37 27.49
CA GLU A 440 -4.54 -8.72 27.61
C GLU A 440 -3.22 -8.89 26.82
N ILE A 441 -3.10 -8.30 25.63
CA ILE A 441 -1.85 -8.28 24.86
C ILE A 441 -0.75 -7.56 25.65
N PHE A 442 -1.04 -6.39 26.21
CA PHE A 442 -0.06 -5.63 27.00
C PHE A 442 0.30 -6.35 28.31
N ASP A 443 -0.64 -7.06 28.92
CA ASP A 443 -0.37 -7.89 30.10
C ASP A 443 0.55 -9.05 29.77
N VAL A 444 0.47 -9.64 28.58
CA VAL A 444 1.41 -10.68 28.14
C VAL A 444 2.83 -10.11 28.02
N VAL A 445 2.99 -8.88 27.52
CA VAL A 445 4.28 -8.19 27.47
C VAL A 445 4.83 -7.96 28.89
N LYS A 446 3.97 -7.49 29.80
CA LYS A 446 4.28 -7.27 31.23
C LYS A 446 4.71 -8.55 31.94
N GLN A 447 3.89 -9.58 31.87
CA GLN A 447 4.14 -10.88 32.51
C GLN A 447 5.40 -11.56 31.98
N ALA A 448 5.71 -11.38 30.69
CA ALA A 448 6.95 -11.90 30.11
C ALA A 448 8.19 -11.05 30.46
N GLY A 449 8.02 -9.92 31.18
CA GLY A 449 9.11 -9.01 31.54
C GLY A 449 9.85 -8.44 30.33
N LYS A 450 9.18 -8.34 29.16
CA LYS A 450 9.83 -7.94 27.91
C LYS A 450 10.04 -6.44 27.82
N SER A 451 11.31 -6.04 27.72
CA SER A 451 11.73 -4.67 27.44
C SER A 451 11.84 -4.44 25.93
N GLY A 452 11.80 -3.18 25.47
CA GLY A 452 11.97 -2.81 24.07
C GLY A 452 10.76 -3.16 23.19
N VAL A 453 9.54 -3.21 23.75
CA VAL A 453 8.31 -3.38 22.96
C VAL A 453 7.81 -2.04 22.45
N LEU A 454 7.55 -1.98 21.15
CA LEU A 454 7.06 -0.81 20.41
C LEU A 454 5.78 -1.18 19.66
N LEU A 455 4.99 -0.17 19.30
CA LEU A 455 3.76 -0.33 18.55
C LEU A 455 3.84 0.43 17.22
N MET A 456 3.25 -0.11 16.16
CA MET A 456 3.05 0.58 14.89
C MET A 456 1.60 0.44 14.41
N SER A 457 1.09 1.48 13.74
CA SER A 457 -0.26 1.50 13.19
C SER A 457 -0.49 2.48 12.02
N ALA A 458 -1.67 2.41 11.39
CA ALA A 458 -2.12 3.32 10.31
C ALA A 458 -3.59 3.80 10.47
N ASP A 459 -4.45 3.65 9.46
CA ASP A 459 -5.86 4.11 9.34
C ASP A 459 -6.07 5.65 9.33
N ARG A 460 -5.56 6.40 10.31
CA ARG A 460 -6.10 7.73 10.66
C ARG A 460 -5.86 8.91 9.71
N HIS A 461 -5.36 8.68 8.49
CA HIS A 461 -5.10 9.73 7.49
C HIS A 461 -4.31 10.94 7.98
N ARG A 462 -3.44 10.72 8.96
CA ARG A 462 -2.46 11.63 9.55
C ARG A 462 -1.36 10.78 10.20
N SER A 463 -0.24 11.38 10.51
CA SER A 463 0.91 10.69 11.11
C SER A 463 1.15 11.22 12.51
N ASP A 464 1.20 10.33 13.50
CA ASP A 464 1.26 10.66 14.91
C ASP A 464 2.37 9.85 15.62
N LEU A 465 2.93 10.40 16.69
CA LEU A 465 3.65 9.64 17.72
C LEU A 465 2.84 9.67 19.02
N TRP A 466 2.51 8.51 19.57
CA TRP A 466 1.81 8.40 20.85
C TRP A 466 2.68 7.75 21.91
N LYS A 467 2.46 8.15 23.16
CA LYS A 467 3.05 7.55 24.35
C LYS A 467 1.95 7.05 25.28
N ILE A 468 1.75 5.73 25.30
CA ILE A 468 0.69 5.08 26.07
C ILE A 468 1.22 4.71 27.45
N GLN A 469 0.76 5.41 28.48
CA GLN A 469 1.10 5.12 29.87
C GLN A 469 0.33 3.90 30.39
N ARG A 470 0.99 3.08 31.21
CA ARG A 470 0.39 1.90 31.86
C ARG A 470 1.06 1.60 33.20
N ASP A 471 0.25 1.32 34.21
CA ASP A 471 0.76 1.05 35.56
C ASP A 471 1.61 -0.23 35.65
N GLY A 472 2.76 -0.13 36.33
CA GLY A 472 3.73 -1.21 36.50
C GLY A 472 4.36 -1.70 35.18
N MET A 473 4.47 -0.82 34.19
CA MET A 473 5.17 -1.04 32.93
C MET A 473 5.73 0.29 32.41
N TYR A 474 6.80 0.24 31.63
CA TYR A 474 7.25 1.41 30.86
C TYR A 474 6.18 1.83 29.84
N PRO A 475 6.16 3.11 29.43
CA PRO A 475 5.22 3.57 28.41
C PRO A 475 5.46 2.87 27.07
N LEU A 476 4.37 2.47 26.42
CA LEU A 476 4.42 1.93 25.05
C LEU A 476 4.36 3.07 24.04
N TYR A 477 5.40 3.22 23.24
CA TYR A 477 5.43 4.18 22.14
C TYR A 477 4.76 3.58 20.90
N GLU A 478 3.85 4.34 20.28
CA GLU A 478 3.14 3.97 19.07
C GLU A 478 3.47 4.93 17.92
N PHE A 479 4.05 4.38 16.85
CA PHE A 479 4.32 5.09 15.61
C PHE A 479 3.14 4.90 14.66
N ASN A 480 2.35 5.94 14.44
CA ASN A 480 1.21 5.91 13.53
C ASN A 480 1.52 6.68 12.24
N SER A 481 1.29 6.08 11.08
CA SER A 481 1.58 6.71 9.79
C SER A 481 0.50 6.44 8.75
N SER A 482 -0.26 7.48 8.43
CA SER A 482 -1.16 7.62 7.28
C SER A 482 -1.17 9.12 6.93
N ARG A 483 -1.54 9.62 5.75
CA ARG A 483 -2.00 9.04 4.50
C ARG A 483 -0.86 9.02 3.47
N LEU A 484 -0.56 7.87 2.90
CA LEU A 484 0.47 7.73 1.87
C LEU A 484 0.15 8.53 0.60
N THR A 485 -0.94 8.19 -0.09
CA THR A 485 -1.35 8.85 -1.34
C THR A 485 -2.79 9.35 -1.30
N ASN A 486 -3.59 8.94 -0.30
CA ASN A 486 -5.01 9.30 -0.22
C ASN A 486 -5.23 10.81 0.01
N GLN A 487 -6.38 11.32 -0.41
CA GLN A 487 -6.80 12.73 -0.32
C GLN A 487 -7.68 13.05 0.89
N HIS A 488 -8.22 12.04 1.57
CA HIS A 488 -8.95 12.25 2.83
C HIS A 488 -7.98 12.57 3.97
N VAL A 489 -8.37 13.40 4.94
CA VAL A 489 -7.51 13.82 6.06
C VAL A 489 -8.35 13.99 7.32
N HIS A 490 -7.75 13.70 8.48
CA HIS A 490 -8.34 13.99 9.79
C HIS A 490 -7.52 15.05 10.54
N PRO A 491 -8.15 15.82 11.45
CA PRO A 491 -7.45 16.79 12.29
C PRO A 491 -6.28 16.16 13.07
N GLU A 492 -5.28 16.98 13.36
CA GLU A 492 -4.17 16.64 14.25
C GLU A 492 -4.67 16.42 15.68
N MET A 493 -3.92 15.63 16.45
CA MET A 493 -4.31 15.18 17.79
C MET A 493 -3.42 15.80 18.86
N ALA A 494 -4.02 16.65 19.71
CA ALA A 494 -3.31 17.30 20.81
C ALA A 494 -2.77 16.32 21.87
N GLY A 495 -3.31 15.10 21.95
CA GLY A 495 -2.84 14.06 22.86
C GLY A 495 -1.63 13.26 22.36
N ALA A 496 -1.25 13.41 21.09
CA ALA A 496 -0.03 12.82 20.54
C ALA A 496 1.18 13.68 20.93
N GLU A 497 2.38 13.09 21.06
CA GLU A 497 3.61 13.86 21.27
C GLU A 497 3.88 14.78 20.07
N PHE A 498 3.60 14.29 18.87
CA PHE A 498 3.44 15.10 17.68
C PHE A 498 2.42 14.47 16.73
N SER A 499 1.79 15.31 15.90
CA SER A 499 0.77 14.93 14.92
C SER A 499 0.94 15.80 13.68
N TYR A 500 0.79 15.21 12.50
CA TYR A 500 0.92 15.91 11.21
C TYR A 500 -0.12 15.44 10.21
N ASN A 501 -0.81 16.40 9.58
CA ASN A 501 -1.83 16.08 8.57
C ASN A 501 -1.79 16.96 7.29
N LYS A 502 -0.89 17.96 7.23
CA LYS A 502 -0.94 19.03 6.22
C LYS A 502 -0.81 18.51 4.78
N LYS A 503 0.08 17.55 4.56
CA LYS A 503 0.25 16.84 3.27
C LYS A 503 0.24 15.34 3.52
N GLN A 504 0.18 14.57 2.45
CA GLN A 504 0.53 13.15 2.46
C GLN A 504 1.89 12.95 3.14
N SER A 505 2.03 11.85 3.86
CA SER A 505 3.24 11.52 4.63
C SER A 505 3.38 10.02 4.83
N PHE A 506 4.60 9.64 5.21
CA PHE A 506 4.94 8.30 5.63
C PHE A 506 5.94 8.35 6.78
N GLY A 507 6.06 7.23 7.47
CA GLY A 507 6.96 7.04 8.59
C GLY A 507 8.30 6.50 8.10
N ILE A 508 9.39 7.04 8.62
CA ILE A 508 10.72 6.45 8.55
C ILE A 508 11.13 6.06 9.96
N VAL A 509 11.59 4.81 10.11
CA VAL A 509 12.04 4.28 11.39
C VAL A 509 13.45 3.72 11.24
N ASP A 510 14.40 4.30 11.94
CA ASP A 510 15.78 3.82 11.99
C ASP A 510 15.99 3.04 13.28
N PHE A 511 16.46 1.80 13.17
CA PHE A 511 16.86 0.98 14.31
C PHE A 511 18.38 0.87 14.35
N ASP A 512 18.96 1.03 15.54
CA ASP A 512 20.39 0.76 15.79
C ASP A 512 20.55 -0.12 17.03
N THR A 513 20.85 -1.40 16.81
CA THR A 513 21.09 -2.38 17.89
C THR A 513 22.56 -2.71 18.08
N THR A 514 23.44 -1.97 17.41
CA THR A 514 24.90 -2.16 17.44
C THR A 514 25.58 -1.43 18.59
N ILE A 515 24.88 -0.48 19.20
CA ILE A 515 25.33 0.34 20.33
C ILE A 515 24.93 -0.26 21.68
N SER A 516 25.55 0.23 22.77
CA SER A 516 25.38 -0.30 24.13
C SER A 516 23.95 -0.14 24.68
N ASP A 517 23.30 0.99 24.38
CA ASP A 517 21.87 1.21 24.61
C ASP A 517 21.18 1.39 23.25
N PRO A 518 20.63 0.31 22.67
CA PRO A 518 20.00 0.35 21.36
C PRO A 518 18.96 1.46 21.22
N THR A 519 18.86 2.08 20.04
CA THR A 519 17.89 3.15 19.77
C THR A 519 16.95 2.81 18.64
N VAL A 520 15.78 3.45 18.66
CA VAL A 520 14.85 3.54 17.55
C VAL A 520 14.45 5.00 17.33
N GLU A 521 14.54 5.50 16.10
CA GLU A 521 14.13 6.86 15.75
C GLU A 521 12.94 6.83 14.80
N TYR A 522 11.82 7.45 15.19
CA TYR A 522 10.66 7.63 14.32
C TYR A 522 10.61 9.04 13.74
N ARG A 523 10.47 9.14 12.42
CA ARG A 523 10.42 10.38 11.65
C ARG A 523 9.19 10.41 10.76
N ILE A 524 8.52 11.56 10.72
CA ILE A 524 7.47 11.83 9.72
C ILE A 524 8.10 12.56 8.54
N ILE A 525 8.07 11.93 7.37
CA ILE A 525 8.48 12.52 6.11
C ILE A 525 7.22 12.83 5.30
N ASN A 526 7.08 14.06 4.82
CA ASN A 526 5.97 14.39 3.94
C ASN A 526 6.26 13.93 2.49
N ILE A 527 5.24 13.98 1.66
CA ILE A 527 5.30 13.58 0.25
C ILE A 527 6.33 14.36 -0.58
N ASP A 528 6.81 15.52 -0.14
CA ASP A 528 7.87 16.28 -0.82
C ASP A 528 9.28 15.95 -0.30
N GLY A 529 9.42 14.91 0.53
CA GLY A 529 10.70 14.48 1.11
C GLY A 529 11.15 15.32 2.31
N LYS A 530 10.32 16.24 2.82
CA LYS A 530 10.67 17.06 3.98
C LYS A 530 10.39 16.30 5.27
N GLN A 531 11.40 16.21 6.14
CA GLN A 531 11.23 15.78 7.52
C GLN A 531 10.44 16.83 8.31
N ILE A 532 9.36 16.40 8.94
CA ILE A 532 8.45 17.27 9.72
C ILE A 532 8.74 17.12 11.21
N HIS A 533 8.79 15.88 11.70
CA HIS A 533 9.04 15.54 13.09
C HIS A 533 10.07 14.41 13.20
N SER A 534 10.74 14.34 14.34
CA SER A 534 11.56 13.20 14.75
C SER A 534 11.49 12.99 16.26
N ARG A 535 11.56 11.73 16.69
CA ARG A 535 11.86 11.33 18.07
C ARG A 535 12.71 10.06 18.07
N GLU A 536 13.90 10.15 18.65
CA GLU A 536 14.72 9.00 19.02
C GLU A 536 14.32 8.51 20.41
N ILE A 537 14.22 7.19 20.60
CA ILE A 537 13.89 6.53 21.86
C ILE A 537 14.95 5.48 22.14
N ALA A 538 15.60 5.58 23.29
CA ALA A 538 16.55 4.59 23.74
C ALA A 538 15.83 3.37 24.35
N LYS A 539 16.43 2.18 24.23
CA LYS A 539 15.86 0.95 24.80
C LYS A 539 15.74 1.04 26.32
N SER A 540 16.64 1.75 26.99
CA SER A 540 16.53 2.04 28.43
C SER A 540 15.22 2.73 28.83
N GLU A 541 14.64 3.58 27.97
CA GLU A 541 13.30 4.17 28.20
C GLU A 541 12.16 3.14 28.16
N MET A 542 12.44 1.96 27.61
CA MET A 542 11.49 0.86 27.43
C MET A 542 11.91 -0.37 28.23
N THR A 543 12.43 -0.16 29.44
CA THR A 543 12.80 -1.23 30.38
C THR A 543 12.00 -1.11 31.67
N TYR A 544 11.77 -2.24 32.35
CA TYR A 544 11.15 -2.23 33.68
C TYR A 544 12.14 -1.68 34.69
N ASP A 545 11.65 -0.84 35.61
CA ASP A 545 12.46 -0.35 36.71
C ASP A 545 12.97 -1.53 37.55
N LYS A 546 14.26 -1.47 37.92
CA LYS A 546 14.93 -2.52 38.70
C LYS A 546 14.31 -2.75 40.09
N LYS A 547 13.40 -1.88 40.55
CA LYS A 547 12.76 -1.93 41.88
C LYS A 547 11.42 -2.67 41.93
N GLU A 548 10.88 -3.13 40.79
CA GLU A 548 9.59 -3.83 40.72
C GLU A 548 9.72 -5.31 40.29
N LYS A 549 10.92 -5.90 40.40
CA LYS A 549 11.15 -7.33 40.14
C LYS A 549 11.05 -8.19 41.38
#